data_AF-A0A9E4CL81-F1
#
_entry.id   AF-A0A9E4CL81-F1
#
_cell.length_a   1.000
_cell.length_b   1.000
_cell.length_c   1.000
_cell.angle_alpha   90.00
_cell.angle_beta   90.00
_cell.angle_gamma   90.00
#
_symmetry.space_group_name_H-M   'P 1'
#
loop_
_entity.id
_entity.type
_entity.pdbx_description
1 polymer ?
#
loop_
_entity_poly.entity_id
_entity_poly.type
_entity_poly.pdbx_seq_one_letter_code
_entity_poly.pdbx_strand_id
1 'polypeptide(L)' 'MKISAVIFDMDGLMIDSEPLWQLAEIRAFREVGLELTREMCAQHTGIRVDEVVDIWYGHHP' A
#
# COMPACT_ATOMS: atom_id res chain seq x y z
N MET A 1 14.09 -31.82 -18.80
CA MET A 1 14.49 -31.07 -17.59
C MET A 1 13.39 -31.23 -16.55
N LYS A 2 13.69 -31.59 -15.30
CA LYS A 2 12.68 -31.80 -14.24
C LYS A 2 12.79 -30.65 -13.25
N ILE A 3 11.70 -29.92 -13.00
CA ILE A 3 11.67 -28.84 -12.01
C ILE A 3 11.59 -29.48 -10.62
N SER A 4 12.48 -29.10 -9.72
CA SER A 4 12.58 -29.65 -8.36
C SER A 4 11.91 -28.78 -7.30
N ALA A 5 11.81 -27.47 -7.53
CA ALA A 5 11.17 -26.51 -6.63
C ALA A 5 10.77 -25.23 -7.39
N VAL A 6 9.79 -24.51 -6.83
CA VAL A 6 9.36 -23.18 -7.26
C VAL A 6 9.15 -22.33 -6.01
N ILE A 7 9.57 -21.07 -6.06
CA ILE A 7 9.37 -20.08 -5.00
C ILE A 7 8.37 -19.06 -5.53
N PHE A 8 7.36 -18.75 -4.72
CA PHE A 8 6.34 -17.75 -5.00
C PHE A 8 6.49 -16.59 -4.02
N ASP A 9 6.37 -15.39 -4.55
CA ASP A 9 6.11 -14.21 -3.75
C ASP A 9 4.68 -14.23 -3.20
N MET A 10 4.42 -13.45 -2.15
CA MET A 10 3.12 -13.43 -1.47
C MET A 10 2.20 -12.35 -2.04
N ASP A 11 2.60 -11.09 -1.93
CA ASP A 11 1.80 -9.94 -2.30
C ASP A 11 1.69 -9.80 -3.82
N GLY A 12 0.47 -9.59 -4.32
CA GLY A 12 0.21 -9.50 -5.77
C GLY A 12 0.36 -10.82 -6.54
N LEU A 13 0.74 -11.92 -5.88
CA LEU A 13 0.85 -13.25 -6.49
C LEU A 13 -0.01 -14.31 -5.80
N MET A 14 0.23 -14.56 -4.52
CA MET A 14 -0.61 -15.47 -3.73
C MET A 14 -1.87 -14.79 -3.21
N ILE A 15 -1.78 -13.49 -2.91
CA ILE A 15 -2.87 -12.69 -2.33
C ILE A 15 -2.91 -11.31 -3.00
N ASP A 16 -4.12 -10.84 -3.29
CA ASP A 16 -4.36 -9.42 -3.59
C ASP A 16 -4.45 -8.64 -2.28
N SER A 17 -3.32 -8.10 -1.83
CA SER A 17 -3.19 -7.38 -0.56
C SER A 17 -3.45 -5.88 -0.67
N GLU A 18 -3.51 -5.32 -1.88
CA GLU A 18 -3.70 -3.88 -2.12
C GLU A 18 -5.01 -3.33 -1.53
N PRO A 19 -6.17 -4.02 -1.61
CA PRO A 19 -7.40 -3.52 -1.00
C PRO A 19 -7.33 -3.36 0.52
N LEU A 20 -6.50 -4.19 1.19
CA LEU A 20 -6.26 -4.15 2.62
C LEU A 20 -5.27 -3.04 2.98
N TRP A 21 -4.20 -2.88 2.20
CA TRP A 21 -3.25 -1.77 2.34
C TRP A 21 -3.94 -0.41 2.23
N GLN A 22 -4.77 -0.22 1.21
CA GLN A 22 -5.56 1.01 1.04
C GLN A 22 -6.49 1.26 2.24
N LEU A 23 -7.13 0.21 2.78
CA LEU A 23 -7.99 0.36 3.95
C LEU A 23 -7.20 0.77 5.19
N ALA A 24 -5.99 0.24 5.36
CA ALA A 24 -5.10 0.61 6.45
C ALA A 24 -4.61 2.06 6.32
N GLU A 25 -4.19 2.47 5.12
CA GLU A 25 -3.75 3.84 4.82
C GLU A 25 -4.85 4.86 5.13
N ILE A 26 -6.07 4.65 4.62
CA ILE A 26 -7.22 5.52 4.88
C ILE A 26 -7.49 5.64 6.38
N ARG A 27 -7.44 4.54 7.12
CA ARG A 27 -7.68 4.54 8.58
C ARG A 27 -6.59 5.30 9.33
N ALA A 28 -5.33 5.07 8.99
CA ALA A 28 -4.20 5.70 9.64
C ALA A 28 -4.20 7.22 9.41
N PHE A 29 -4.40 7.67 8.18
CA PHE A 29 -4.40 9.11 7.87
C PHE A 29 -5.64 9.85 8.40
N ARG A 30 -6.78 9.16 8.53
CA ARG A 30 -7.96 9.73 9.21
C ARG A 30 -7.66 10.12 10.66
N GLU A 31 -6.81 9.38 11.37
CA GLU A 31 -6.45 9.69 12.77
C GLU A 31 -5.70 11.02 12.91
N VAL A 32 -5.04 11.49 11.85
CA VAL A 32 -4.35 12.79 11.79
C VAL A 32 -5.13 13.86 11.02
N GLY A 33 -6.42 13.60 10.74
CA GLY A 33 -7.31 14.58 10.11
C GLY A 33 -7.27 14.61 8.58
N LEU A 34 -6.65 13.61 7.94
CA LEU A 34 -6.56 13.51 6.48
C LEU A 34 -7.50 12.40 5.96
N GLU A 35 -8.53 12.79 5.20
CA GLU A 35 -9.46 11.85 4.58
C GLU A 35 -8.99 11.47 3.18
N LEU A 36 -8.56 10.23 3.01
CA LEU A 36 -8.07 9.68 1.73
C LEU A 36 -9.14 8.81 1.05
N THR A 37 -9.17 8.82 -0.29
CA THR A 37 -9.95 7.85 -1.07
C THR A 37 -9.08 6.66 -1.49
N ARG A 38 -9.71 5.55 -1.90
CA ARG A 38 -8.97 4.38 -2.41
C ARG A 38 -8.16 4.70 -3.65
N GLU A 39 -8.66 5.58 -4.51
CA GLU A 39 -7.98 6.01 -5.73
C GLU A 39 -6.72 6.82 -5.43
N MET A 40 -6.73 7.61 -4.34
CA MET A 40 -5.54 8.32 -3.86
C MET A 40 -4.50 7.32 -3.34
N CYS A 41 -4.90 6.37 -2.49
CA CYS A 41 -4.02 5.32 -1.97
C CYS A 41 -3.44 4.41 -3.06
N ALA A 42 -4.21 4.10 -4.11
CA ALA A 42 -3.76 3.26 -5.22
C ALA A 42 -2.58 3.85 -6.01
N GLN A 43 -2.34 5.17 -5.93
CA GLN A 43 -1.18 5.81 -6.55
C GLN A 43 0.13 5.49 -5.81
N HIS A 44 0.03 4.95 -4.59
CA HIS A 44 1.16 4.66 -3.70
C HIS A 44 1.47 3.17 -3.55
N THR A 45 0.77 2.30 -4.30
CA THR A 45 1.05 0.87 -4.33
C THR A 45 2.52 0.59 -4.62
N GLY A 46 3.16 -0.18 -3.73
CA GLY A 46 4.58 -0.54 -3.82
C GLY A 46 5.57 0.55 -3.36
N ILE A 47 5.10 1.74 -2.98
CA ILE A 47 5.92 2.78 -2.35
C ILE A 47 6.12 2.43 -0.87
N ARG A 48 7.27 2.79 -0.31
CA ARG A 48 7.51 2.57 1.11
C ARG A 48 6.65 3.49 1.98
N VAL A 49 6.24 2.99 3.14
CA VAL A 49 5.33 3.72 4.05
C VAL A 49 5.89 5.08 4.49
N ASP A 50 7.20 5.18 4.73
CA ASP A 50 7.88 6.44 5.07
C ASP A 50 7.76 7.47 3.95
N GLU A 51 8.00 7.06 2.70
CA GLU A 51 7.86 7.93 1.54
C GLU A 51 6.41 8.38 1.31
N VAL A 52 5.43 7.49 1.55
CA VAL A 52 4.00 7.86 1.47
C VAL A 52 3.64 8.91 2.52
N VAL A 53 4.17 8.79 3.73
CA VAL A 53 3.99 9.80 4.79
C VAL A 53 4.60 11.14 4.37
N ASP A 54 5.81 11.14 3.82
CA ASP A 54 6.46 12.36 3.34
C ASP A 54 5.68 13.01 2.19
N ILE A 55 5.13 12.21 1.26
CA ILE A 55 4.28 12.69 0.16
C ILE A 55 3.03 13.37 0.73
N TRP A 56 2.33 12.74 1.67
CA TRP A 56 1.11 13.33 2.24
C TRP A 56 1.40 14.56 3.08
N TYR A 57 2.48 14.55 3.86
CA TYR A 57 2.90 15.71 4.65
C TYR A 57 3.29 16.90 3.76
N GLY A 58 3.91 16.65 2.61
CA GLY A 58 4.21 17.70 1.62
C GLY A 58 2.98 18.37 1.02
N HIS A 59 1.86 17.64 0.91
CA HIS A 59 0.58 18.19 0.45
C HIS A 59 -0.25 18.79 1.61
N HIS A 60 -0.13 18.23 2.80
CA HIS A 60 -0.95 18.54 3.98
C HIS A 60 -0.11 18.40 5.28
N PRO A 61 0.62 19.45 5.68
CA PRO A 61 1.49 19.43 6.86
C PRO A 61 0.74 19.53 8.19
#